data_AF-A0A420CVE0-F1
#
_entry.id   AF-A0A420CVE0-F1
#
_cell.length_a   1.000
_cell.length_b   1.000
_cell.length_c   1.000
_cell.angle_alpha   90.00
_cell.angle_beta   90.00
_cell.angle_gamma   90.00
#
_symmetry.space_group_name_H-M   'P 1'
#
loop_
_entity.id
_entity.type
_entity.pdbx_description
1 polymer ?
#
loop_
_entity_poly.entity_id
_entity_poly.type
_entity_poly.pdbx_seq_one_letter_code
_entity_poly.pdbx_strand_id
1 'polypeptide(L)'
;MKLLILLLFSFVQFNAQIKLNTKQEVDILFQGKEFSLDKIFDGTDPYMFKIVNNTNNTYIIDPYGFKNDNFVMTCDENIVTADKAILKGFYKRFDDKDCFNDLIILKPKEEKYAILSIINLKGWYNLDKEKKYILRLNSTHNNYTVVLLGCQSYIRELVEKKGYKVLEDSIIAKIPLVP
;
A
#
# COMPACT_ATOMS: atom_id res chain seq x y z
N MET A 1 10.55 39.59 42.84
CA MET A 1 10.35 38.15 42.56
C MET A 1 9.75 38.03 41.16
N LYS A 2 10.58 37.80 40.13
CA LYS A 2 10.13 37.67 38.74
C LYS A 2 9.95 36.18 38.43
N LEU A 3 8.70 35.75 38.24
CA LEU A 3 8.36 34.41 37.80
C LEU A 3 8.69 34.31 36.31
N LEU A 4 9.75 33.56 35.96
CA LEU A 4 10.07 33.25 34.56
C LEU A 4 9.28 31.99 34.17
N ILE A 5 8.18 32.16 33.44
CA ILE A 5 7.40 31.03 32.90
C ILE A 5 8.12 30.57 31.63
N LEU A 6 8.89 29.48 31.75
CA LEU A 6 9.54 28.82 30.63
C LEU A 6 8.51 27.91 29.93
N LEU A 7 7.89 28.40 28.86
CA LEU A 7 7.04 27.58 27.99
C LEU A 7 7.92 26.63 27.17
N LEU A 8 8.03 25.38 27.63
CA LEU A 8 8.60 24.28 26.88
C LEU A 8 7.64 23.93 25.72
N PHE A 9 7.88 24.53 24.55
CA PHE A 9 7.29 24.03 23.30
C PHE A 9 7.96 22.70 22.95
N SER A 10 7.37 21.59 23.41
CA SER A 10 7.65 20.29 22.83
C SER A 10 7.23 20.34 21.37
N PHE A 11 8.20 20.40 20.45
CA PHE A 11 7.98 20.19 19.02
C PHE A 11 7.44 18.77 18.83
N VAL A 12 6.12 18.60 18.89
CA VAL A 12 5.48 17.38 18.44
C VAL A 12 5.67 17.34 16.93
N GLN A 13 6.68 16.60 16.46
CA GLN A 13 6.78 16.28 15.05
C GLN A 13 5.57 15.40 14.71
N PHE A 14 4.51 16.04 14.22
CA PHE A 14 3.40 15.35 13.58
C PHE A 14 3.96 14.70 12.31
N ASN A 15 4.35 13.42 12.42
CA ASN A 15 4.57 12.60 11.25
C ASN A 15 3.23 12.47 10.53
N ALA A 16 3.09 13.18 9.42
CA ALA A 16 1.90 13.11 8.58
C ALA A 16 1.76 11.65 8.09
N GLN A 17 0.60 11.05 8.37
CA GLN A 17 0.22 9.75 7.84
C GLN A 17 -0.90 9.96 6.84
N ILE A 18 -0.80 9.35 5.67
CA ILE A 18 -1.80 9.45 4.62
C ILE A 18 -2.53 8.11 4.55
N LYS A 19 -3.83 8.12 4.84
CA LYS A 19 -4.69 6.97 4.62
C LYS A 19 -4.90 6.79 3.12
N LEU A 20 -4.61 5.58 2.62
CA LEU A 20 -4.62 5.27 1.19
C LEU A 20 -5.91 4.60 0.73
N ASN A 21 -6.57 3.88 1.62
CA ASN A 21 -7.73 3.04 1.31
C ASN A 21 -9.05 3.71 1.71
N THR A 22 -10.15 3.18 1.18
CA THR A 22 -11.48 3.79 1.34
C THR A 22 -12.26 3.31 2.55
N LYS A 23 -12.11 2.05 2.93
CA LYS A 23 -12.89 1.45 4.01
C LYS A 23 -12.32 1.76 5.39
N GLN A 24 -13.11 1.52 6.44
CA GLN A 24 -12.76 1.88 7.82
C GLN A 24 -12.38 0.66 8.67
N GLU A 25 -12.71 -0.54 8.21
CA GLU A 25 -12.46 -1.80 8.91
C GLU A 25 -10.97 -2.07 9.07
N VAL A 26 -10.20 -1.80 8.03
CA VAL A 26 -8.74 -1.87 8.04
C VAL A 26 -8.22 -0.57 7.46
N ASP A 27 -7.32 0.12 8.13
CA ASP A 27 -6.62 1.27 7.57
C ASP A 27 -5.31 0.83 6.94
N ILE A 28 -5.01 1.33 5.75
CA ILE A 28 -3.71 1.20 5.08
C ILE A 28 -3.12 2.60 4.97
N LEU A 29 -2.03 2.82 5.70
CA LEU A 29 -1.43 4.13 5.93
C LEU A 29 -0.03 4.18 5.32
N PHE A 30 0.21 5.25 4.55
CA PHE A 30 1.54 5.65 4.14
C PHE A 30 2.10 6.67 5.13
N GLN A 31 3.28 6.40 5.67
CA GLN A 31 3.94 7.29 6.65
C GLN A 31 4.82 8.36 6.00
N GLY A 32 5.00 8.32 4.69
CA GLY A 32 5.70 9.36 3.95
C GLY A 32 4.77 10.48 3.50
N LYS A 33 5.36 11.55 2.99
CA LYS A 33 4.65 12.68 2.40
C LYS A 33 4.60 12.61 0.87
N GLU A 34 5.50 11.85 0.27
CA GLU A 34 5.69 11.71 -1.17
C GLU A 34 6.31 10.36 -1.51
N PHE A 35 6.10 9.91 -2.73
CA PHE A 35 6.85 8.81 -3.32
C PHE A 35 8.00 9.34 -4.18
N SER A 36 9.07 8.56 -4.29
CA SER A 36 10.21 8.83 -5.17
C SER A 36 10.25 7.77 -6.27
N LEU A 37 10.40 8.21 -7.52
CA LEU A 37 10.59 7.29 -8.64
C LEU A 37 11.84 6.43 -8.47
N ASP A 38 12.96 7.05 -8.09
CA ASP A 38 14.22 6.33 -7.82
C ASP A 38 14.01 5.19 -6.82
N LYS A 39 13.33 5.45 -5.69
CA LYS A 39 13.05 4.41 -4.69
C LYS A 39 12.08 3.33 -5.20
N ILE A 40 11.06 3.71 -5.98
CA ILE A 40 10.14 2.73 -6.58
C ILE A 40 10.89 1.77 -7.50
N PHE A 41 11.87 2.26 -8.26
CA PHE A 41 12.57 1.48 -9.27
C PHE A 41 13.83 0.77 -8.78
N ASP A 42 14.51 1.29 -7.76
CA ASP A 42 15.67 0.62 -7.15
C ASP A 42 15.28 -0.73 -6.52
N GLY A 43 14.14 -0.77 -5.82
CA GLY A 43 13.55 -1.99 -5.29
C GLY A 43 14.32 -2.64 -4.12
N THR A 44 15.47 -2.09 -3.70
CA THR A 44 16.22 -2.63 -2.55
C THR A 44 15.66 -2.19 -1.20
N ASP A 45 14.99 -1.03 -1.17
CA ASP A 45 14.29 -0.49 -0.01
C ASP A 45 12.80 -0.20 -0.38
N PRO A 46 11.94 -1.22 -0.39
CA PRO A 46 10.53 -1.05 -0.77
C PRO A 46 9.76 -0.20 0.25
N TYR A 47 8.73 0.49 -0.21
CA TYR A 47 7.84 1.22 0.69
C TYR A 47 7.07 0.27 1.61
N MET A 48 7.18 0.54 2.91
CA MET A 48 6.40 -0.13 3.96
C MET A 48 5.11 0.66 4.23
N PHE A 49 4.01 -0.07 4.39
CA PHE A 49 2.71 0.47 4.74
C PHE A 49 2.33 -0.02 6.13
N LYS A 50 1.78 0.90 6.93
CA LYS A 50 1.17 0.54 8.22
C LYS A 50 -0.26 0.08 7.95
N ILE A 51 -0.61 -1.10 8.42
CA ILE A 51 -1.93 -1.70 8.28
C ILE A 51 -2.52 -1.87 9.68
N VAL A 52 -3.71 -1.33 9.91
CA VAL A 52 -4.36 -1.32 11.23
C VAL A 52 -5.74 -1.94 11.11
N ASN A 53 -6.03 -2.99 11.88
CA ASN A 53 -7.37 -3.56 11.95
C ASN A 53 -8.20 -2.87 13.03
N ASN A 54 -9.24 -2.15 12.63
CA ASN A 54 -10.10 -1.41 13.54
C ASN A 54 -11.27 -2.25 14.07
N THR A 55 -11.38 -3.52 13.68
CA THR A 55 -12.52 -4.39 14.03
C THR A 55 -12.14 -5.53 14.97
N ASN A 56 -13.14 -6.36 15.29
CA ASN A 56 -12.97 -7.62 16.02
C ASN A 56 -12.86 -8.85 15.10
N ASN A 57 -12.81 -8.66 13.77
CA ASN A 57 -12.62 -9.75 12.81
C ASN A 57 -11.12 -9.99 12.56
N THR A 58 -10.76 -11.18 12.10
CA THR A 58 -9.43 -11.44 11.53
C THR A 58 -9.51 -11.28 10.01
N TYR A 59 -8.57 -10.55 9.42
CA TYR A 59 -8.50 -10.34 7.97
C TYR A 59 -7.35 -11.11 7.31
N ILE A 60 -7.61 -11.58 6.10
CA ILE A 60 -6.63 -12.14 5.16
C ILE A 60 -6.34 -11.06 4.13
N ILE A 61 -5.06 -10.70 3.98
CA ILE A 61 -4.59 -9.74 3.00
C ILE A 61 -3.48 -10.42 2.20
N ASP A 62 -3.63 -10.50 0.88
CA ASP A 62 -2.52 -10.86 0.00
C ASP A 62 -1.72 -9.59 -0.31
N PRO A 63 -0.45 -9.49 0.13
CA PRO A 63 0.37 -8.32 -0.17
C PRO A 63 0.54 -8.08 -1.67
N TYR A 64 0.39 -9.11 -2.51
CA TYR A 64 0.46 -9.02 -3.97
C TYR A 64 -0.93 -8.99 -4.66
N GLY A 65 -2.00 -8.96 -3.86
CA GLY A 65 -3.40 -9.00 -4.30
C GLY A 65 -3.99 -7.64 -4.69
N PHE A 66 -3.25 -6.54 -4.53
CA PHE A 66 -3.68 -5.22 -4.99
C PHE A 66 -3.45 -5.10 -6.51
N LYS A 67 -4.54 -5.03 -7.28
CA LYS A 67 -4.49 -5.01 -8.76
C LYS A 67 -5.04 -3.70 -9.32
N ASN A 68 -4.62 -3.38 -10.55
CA ASN A 68 -4.82 -2.14 -11.33
C ASN A 68 -3.56 -1.27 -11.41
N ASP A 69 -3.51 -0.46 -12.44
CA ASP A 69 -2.38 0.42 -12.73
C ASP A 69 -2.49 1.75 -12.00
N ASN A 70 -1.34 2.27 -11.60
CA ASN A 70 -1.22 3.63 -11.10
C ASN A 70 -0.80 4.57 -12.22
N PHE A 71 -1.12 5.85 -12.05
CA PHE A 71 -0.83 6.87 -13.06
C PHE A 71 0.06 7.95 -12.49
N VAL A 72 1.12 8.29 -13.21
CA VAL A 72 1.86 9.53 -13.00
C VAL A 72 1.08 10.65 -13.67
N MET A 73 0.87 11.76 -12.98
CA MET A 73 0.13 12.91 -13.47
C MET A 73 0.88 14.20 -13.18
N THR A 74 0.65 15.24 -13.98
CA THR A 74 1.02 16.61 -13.63
C THR A 74 0.08 17.17 -12.56
N CYS A 75 0.44 18.30 -11.94
CA CYS A 75 -0.47 18.99 -11.01
C CYS A 75 -1.80 19.43 -11.65
N ASP A 76 -1.82 19.64 -12.97
CA ASP A 76 -3.04 19.95 -13.74
C ASP A 76 -3.83 18.69 -14.15
N GLU A 77 -3.55 17.55 -13.51
CA GLU A 77 -4.23 16.25 -13.68
C GLU A 77 -4.09 15.59 -15.06
N ASN A 78 -3.11 16.02 -15.86
CA ASN A 78 -2.80 15.35 -17.13
C ASN A 78 -1.96 14.09 -16.87
N ILE A 79 -2.35 12.97 -17.46
CA ILE A 79 -1.58 11.71 -17.37
C ILE A 79 -0.27 11.87 -18.13
N VAL A 80 0.84 11.53 -17.46
CA VAL A 80 2.16 11.43 -18.08
C VAL A 80 2.31 10.02 -18.66
N THR A 81 2.71 9.94 -19.93
CA THR A 81 3.00 8.67 -20.60
C THR A 81 4.40 8.19 -20.22
N ALA A 82 4.55 6.89 -19.99
CA ALA A 82 5.85 6.30 -19.72
C ALA A 82 6.72 6.27 -20.99
N ASP A 83 8.02 6.53 -20.86
CA ASP A 83 8.99 6.47 -21.95
C ASP A 83 9.27 5.03 -22.39
N LYS A 84 9.22 4.09 -21.45
CA LYS A 84 9.46 2.66 -21.70
C LYS A 84 8.52 1.79 -20.87
N ALA A 85 7.93 0.78 -21.48
CA ALA A 85 7.11 -0.19 -20.76
C ALA A 85 7.97 -1.06 -19.82
N ILE A 86 7.41 -1.43 -18.66
CA ILE A 86 8.01 -2.43 -17.77
C ILE A 86 7.32 -3.76 -18.04
N LEU A 87 8.10 -4.74 -18.50
CA LEU A 87 7.65 -6.12 -18.60
C LEU A 87 7.73 -6.76 -17.21
N LYS A 88 6.57 -7.09 -16.63
CA LYS A 88 6.49 -7.75 -15.32
C LYS A 88 6.43 -9.25 -15.52
N GLY A 89 7.29 -9.97 -14.79
CA GLY A 89 7.19 -11.42 -14.70
C GLY A 89 5.90 -11.85 -14.03
N PHE A 90 5.51 -13.11 -14.25
CA PHE A 90 4.38 -13.70 -13.56
C PHE A 90 4.85 -14.33 -12.25
N TYR A 91 4.44 -13.76 -11.13
CA TYR A 91 4.63 -14.38 -9.81
C TYR A 91 3.51 -15.38 -9.55
N LYS A 92 3.84 -16.54 -8.97
CA LYS A 92 2.88 -17.59 -8.62
C LYS A 92 3.37 -18.34 -7.38
N ARG A 93 2.43 -18.69 -6.50
CA ARG A 93 2.62 -19.63 -5.39
C ARG A 93 2.20 -21.02 -5.83
N PHE A 94 2.99 -22.03 -5.48
CA PHE A 94 2.78 -23.40 -5.97
C PHE A 94 2.04 -24.28 -4.97
N ASP A 95 2.13 -23.96 -3.67
CA ASP A 95 1.48 -24.73 -2.62
C ASP A 95 0.95 -23.85 -1.46
N ASP A 96 0.25 -24.48 -0.53
CA ASP A 96 -0.31 -23.82 0.64
C ASP A 96 0.76 -23.31 1.62
N LYS A 97 2.00 -23.84 1.55
CA LYS A 97 3.12 -23.37 2.39
C LYS A 97 3.61 -22.02 1.91
N ASP A 98 3.72 -21.81 0.61
CA ASP A 98 4.00 -20.49 0.03
C ASP A 98 2.92 -19.48 0.47
N CYS A 99 1.64 -19.88 0.42
CA CYS A 99 0.53 -19.06 0.88
C CYS A 99 0.57 -18.75 2.37
N PHE A 100 0.94 -19.72 3.21
CA PHE A 100 1.12 -19.51 4.65
C PHE A 100 2.21 -18.46 4.95
N ASN A 101 3.31 -18.47 4.19
CA ASN A 101 4.43 -17.56 4.40
C ASN A 101 4.12 -16.12 3.95
N ASP A 102 3.36 -15.97 2.87
CA ASP A 102 3.17 -14.65 2.25
C ASP A 102 1.90 -13.92 2.69
N LEU A 103 0.81 -14.65 2.94
CA LEU A 103 -0.45 -14.01 3.28
C LEU A 103 -0.35 -13.33 4.65
N ILE A 104 -0.79 -12.09 4.70
CA ILE A 104 -0.86 -11.33 5.94
C ILE A 104 -2.17 -11.71 6.64
N ILE A 105 -2.05 -12.39 7.77
CA ILE A 105 -3.15 -12.58 8.72
C ILE A 105 -3.13 -11.43 9.72
N LEU A 106 -4.13 -10.57 9.65
CA LEU A 106 -4.26 -9.39 10.50
C LEU A 106 -5.35 -9.62 11.55
N LYS A 107 -4.93 -9.87 12.78
CA LYS A 107 -5.79 -10.18 13.93
C LYS A 107 -6.60 -8.96 14.39
N PRO A 108 -7.64 -9.18 15.22
CA PRO A 108 -8.41 -8.09 15.81
C PRO A 108 -7.52 -7.05 16.48
N LYS A 109 -7.75 -5.77 16.18
CA LYS A 109 -7.03 -4.64 16.79
C LYS A 109 -5.51 -4.65 16.56
N GLU A 110 -5.02 -5.49 15.65
CA GLU A 110 -3.59 -5.62 15.36
C GLU A 110 -3.13 -4.53 14.40
N GLU A 111 -1.88 -4.11 14.58
CA GLU A 111 -1.14 -3.25 13.68
C GLU A 111 0.07 -4.02 13.12
N LYS A 112 0.32 -3.89 11.82
CA LYS A 112 1.50 -4.43 11.15
C LYS A 112 2.10 -3.43 10.18
N TYR A 113 3.40 -3.56 9.96
CA TYR A 113 4.09 -2.94 8.83
C TYR A 113 4.35 -4.01 7.78
N ALA A 114 3.95 -3.75 6.54
CA ALA A 114 4.16 -4.70 5.45
C ALA A 114 4.43 -4.00 4.12
N ILE A 115 5.14 -4.70 3.24
CA ILE A 115 5.26 -4.35 1.84
C ILE A 115 3.96 -4.78 1.16
N LEU A 116 3.34 -3.85 0.42
CA LEU A 116 2.14 -4.14 -0.37
C LEU A 116 2.40 -3.73 -1.82
N SER A 117 1.93 -4.52 -2.77
CA SER A 117 2.00 -4.25 -4.21
C SER A 117 1.01 -3.16 -4.66
N ILE A 118 0.85 -2.11 -3.85
CA ILE A 118 -0.05 -0.99 -4.12
C ILE A 118 0.50 -0.12 -5.25
N ILE A 119 1.83 0.02 -5.31
CA ILE A 119 2.54 0.82 -6.30
C ILE A 119 2.81 -0.04 -7.54
N ASN A 120 2.04 0.20 -8.59
CA ASN A 120 2.08 -0.55 -9.85
C ASN A 120 2.14 0.42 -11.04
N LEU A 121 3.36 0.84 -11.41
CA LEU A 121 3.61 1.69 -12.59
C LEU A 121 3.66 0.87 -13.89
N LYS A 122 3.17 1.46 -14.98
CA LYS A 122 3.18 0.87 -16.35
C LYS A 122 4.56 0.86 -17.00
N GLY A 123 5.45 1.74 -16.57
CA GLY A 123 6.71 1.96 -17.25
C GLY A 123 7.67 2.85 -16.49
N TRP A 124 8.82 3.10 -17.12
CA TRP A 124 9.82 4.06 -16.71
C TRP A 124 9.43 5.46 -17.19
N TYR A 125 9.73 6.46 -16.36
CA TYR A 125 9.41 7.86 -16.63
C TYR A 125 10.67 8.70 -16.52
N ASN A 126 10.92 9.54 -17.52
CA ASN A 126 11.94 10.59 -17.49
C ASN A 126 11.25 11.92 -17.14
N LEU A 127 11.05 12.14 -15.84
CA LEU A 127 10.37 13.33 -15.34
C LEU A 127 11.34 14.50 -15.17
N ASP A 128 10.82 15.71 -15.36
CA ASP A 128 11.56 16.95 -15.18
C ASP A 128 11.69 17.27 -13.69
N LYS A 129 12.92 17.37 -13.18
CA LYS A 129 13.21 17.58 -11.75
C LYS A 129 12.68 18.90 -11.20
N GLU A 130 12.42 19.89 -12.05
CA GLU A 130 11.88 21.18 -11.63
C GLU A 130 10.35 21.20 -11.54
N LYS A 131 9.68 20.17 -12.09
CA LYS A 131 8.22 20.06 -12.11
C LYS A 131 7.70 19.20 -10.97
N LYS A 132 6.45 19.46 -10.59
CA LYS A 132 5.72 18.71 -9.58
C LYS A 132 4.82 17.67 -10.24
N TYR A 133 4.83 16.47 -9.69
CA TYR A 133 4.03 15.35 -10.18
C TYR A 133 3.22 14.72 -9.05
N ILE A 134 2.20 13.99 -9.44
CA ILE A 134 1.30 13.25 -8.56
C ILE A 134 1.29 11.80 -9.00
N LEU A 135 1.49 10.88 -8.06
CA LEU A 135 1.15 9.48 -8.24
C LEU A 135 -0.31 9.26 -7.82
N ARG A 136 -1.15 8.95 -8.80
CA ARG A 136 -2.51 8.48 -8.55
C ARG A 136 -2.49 6.99 -8.33
N LEU A 137 -2.64 6.60 -7.07
CA LEU A 137 -2.86 5.22 -6.67
C LEU A 137 -4.31 4.85 -6.95
N ASN A 138 -4.48 3.74 -7.66
CA ASN A 138 -5.77 3.13 -7.92
C ASN A 138 -5.57 1.62 -7.97
N SER A 139 -5.94 0.91 -6.90
CA SER A 139 -5.89 -0.55 -6.89
C SER A 139 -6.99 -1.15 -6.04
N THR A 140 -7.34 -2.40 -6.32
CA THR A 140 -8.39 -3.13 -5.59
C THR A 140 -7.84 -4.44 -5.07
N HIS A 141 -8.28 -4.80 -3.86
CA HIS A 141 -8.04 -6.09 -3.23
C HIS A 141 -9.38 -6.70 -2.84
N ASN A 142 -9.65 -7.96 -3.21
CA ASN A 142 -10.91 -8.65 -2.91
C ASN A 142 -10.76 -10.18 -3.00
N ASN A 143 -11.88 -10.89 -2.79
CA ASN A 143 -11.96 -12.36 -2.89
C ASN A 143 -11.42 -12.95 -4.21
N TYR A 144 -11.54 -12.22 -5.32
CA TYR A 144 -10.98 -12.66 -6.59
C TYR A 144 -9.47 -12.41 -6.64
N THR A 145 -9.00 -11.21 -6.29
CA THR A 145 -7.59 -10.86 -6.45
C THR A 145 -6.67 -11.58 -5.47
N VAL A 146 -7.16 -11.94 -4.28
CA VAL A 146 -6.41 -12.65 -3.23
C VAL A 146 -6.06 -14.10 -3.62
N VAL A 147 -6.81 -14.72 -4.56
CA VAL A 147 -6.57 -16.10 -5.01
C VAL A 147 -5.84 -16.20 -6.35
N LEU A 148 -5.68 -15.09 -7.08
CA LEU A 148 -5.10 -15.05 -8.43
C LEU A 148 -3.71 -15.71 -8.52
N LEU A 149 -2.98 -15.70 -7.41
CA LEU A 149 -1.59 -16.15 -7.34
C LEU A 149 -1.43 -17.55 -6.75
N GLY A 150 -2.53 -18.30 -6.56
CA GLY A 150 -2.48 -19.74 -6.22
C GLY A 150 -3.02 -20.15 -4.84
N CYS A 151 -3.53 -19.22 -4.02
CA CYS A 151 -3.89 -19.50 -2.62
C CYS A 151 -5.34 -19.94 -2.37
N GLN A 152 -6.04 -20.45 -3.38
CA GLN A 152 -7.47 -20.72 -3.27
C GLN A 152 -7.81 -21.76 -2.19
N SER A 153 -7.08 -22.88 -2.13
CA SER A 153 -7.27 -23.94 -1.13
C SER A 153 -7.05 -23.43 0.28
N TYR A 154 -5.89 -22.81 0.51
CA TYR A 154 -5.51 -22.29 1.82
C TYR A 154 -6.47 -21.21 2.33
N ILE A 155 -6.84 -20.24 1.48
CA ILE A 155 -7.76 -19.17 1.87
C ILE A 155 -9.14 -19.74 2.20
N ARG A 156 -9.63 -20.70 1.41
CA ARG A 156 -10.91 -21.37 1.70
C ARG A 156 -10.88 -22.02 3.08
N GLU A 157 -9.80 -22.72 3.44
CA GLU A 157 -9.67 -23.30 4.78
C GLU A 157 -9.73 -22.24 5.89
N LEU A 158 -9.04 -21.10 5.72
CA LEU A 158 -9.08 -20.01 6.69
C LEU A 158 -10.47 -19.40 6.84
N VAL A 159 -11.20 -19.23 5.74
CA VAL A 159 -12.56 -18.67 5.74
C VAL A 159 -13.54 -19.66 6.38
N GLU A 160 -13.58 -20.89 5.88
CA GLU A 160 -14.59 -21.89 6.28
C GLU A 160 -14.35 -22.44 7.68
N LYS A 161 -13.10 -22.73 8.06
CA LYS A 161 -12.79 -23.36 9.35
C LYS A 161 -12.50 -22.36 10.45
N LYS A 162 -11.91 -21.20 10.12
CA LYS A 162 -11.50 -20.20 11.13
C LYS A 162 -12.37 -18.94 11.12
N GLY A 163 -13.29 -18.79 10.18
CA GLY A 163 -14.17 -17.62 10.08
C GLY A 163 -13.43 -16.34 9.73
N TYR A 164 -12.25 -16.43 9.11
CA TYR A 164 -11.48 -15.25 8.71
C TYR A 164 -12.15 -14.57 7.51
N LYS A 165 -11.94 -13.26 7.37
CA LYS A 165 -12.50 -12.47 6.27
C LYS A 165 -11.39 -12.08 5.31
N VAL A 166 -11.61 -12.23 4.01
CA VAL A 166 -10.74 -11.58 3.03
C VAL A 166 -10.99 -10.07 3.10
N LEU A 167 -9.91 -9.27 3.09
CA LEU A 167 -10.05 -7.82 2.96
C LEU A 167 -10.64 -7.51 1.58
N GLU A 168 -11.76 -6.79 1.54
CA GLU A 168 -12.32 -6.26 0.30
C GLU A 168 -12.24 -4.74 0.34
N ASP A 169 -11.34 -4.13 -0.41
CA ASP A 169 -11.11 -2.69 -0.38
C ASP A 169 -10.46 -2.17 -1.66
N SER A 170 -10.44 -0.85 -1.78
CA SER A 170 -9.75 -0.13 -2.83
C SER A 170 -8.78 0.90 -2.24
N ILE A 171 -7.61 0.98 -2.84
CA ILE A 171 -6.67 2.08 -2.68
C ILE A 171 -7.04 3.17 -3.67
N ILE A 172 -7.37 4.36 -3.17
CA ILE A 172 -7.66 5.54 -3.99
C ILE A 172 -7.00 6.74 -3.32
N ALA A 173 -5.83 7.13 -3.83
CA ALA A 173 -5.07 8.24 -3.27
C ALA A 173 -4.31 9.01 -4.35
N LYS A 174 -4.09 10.30 -4.10
CA LYS A 174 -3.18 11.16 -4.88
C LYS A 174 -2.06 11.58 -3.95
N ILE A 175 -0.84 11.14 -4.24
CA ILE A 175 0.34 11.39 -3.42
C ILE A 175 1.37 12.13 -4.27
N PRO A 176 2.06 13.17 -3.76
CA PRO A 176 3.16 13.79 -4.48
C PRO A 176 4.19 12.75 -4.92
N LEU A 177 4.73 12.94 -6.13
CA LEU A 177 5.78 12.10 -6.70
C LEU A 177 6.98 12.97 -7.04
N VAL A 178 8.13 12.63 -6.49
CA VAL A 178 9.40 13.25 -6.84
C VAL A 178 10.12 12.42 -7.91
N PRO A 179 10.61 13.07 -8.98
CA PRO A 179 11.48 12.46 -9.99
C PRO A 179 12.71 11.80 -9.38
#